data_AF-A0A7W0FCT3-F1
#
_entry.id   AF-A0A7W0FCT3-F1
#
_cell.length_a   1.000
_cell.length_b   1.000
_cell.length_c   1.000
_cell.angle_alpha   90.00
_cell.angle_beta   90.00
_cell.angle_gamma   90.00
#
_symmetry.space_group_name_H-M   'P 1'
#
loop_
_entity.id
_entity.type
_entity.pdbx_description
1 polymer ?
#
loop_
_entity_poly.entity_id
_entity_poly.type
_entity_poly.pdbx_seq_one_letter_code
_entity_poly.pdbx_strand_id
1 'polypeptide(L)'
;RIDHPDILDFIRIKRTEGELTNFNISVSVTDAFMDVLKNEGEYELVNPRSETVVRKIKAHDVFKEIVESAWETGDPGLIFIDRINRDNPTPNIGRIESTNPCGEQPLLPYEACILGSLNLEKYVKERCRMQDARCKMKNSELINWDLLSRDIKTAVRFLDNSIDVNKYPLPAIEAMHKGNRKIGLGVMGWADILILLGLPYNHKKAFELGEMIMKFMRDEARNASVELARKRGVFPNFKGSVYDAPDMPCVRNATTTTIAPTGTLSMVADCSSGIEPLFALTYKKLVLDTELFEINRYFFDIARERGFYSEALKEQVINRGSLHGIKEIPNDVRRLFKTAHEIPFEDHIEMQACFQKFTDNAVSKTINMSHKARREDVERAFILAYDKGCKGITVFRYGTQKRGTLVRVADTD
;
A
#
# COMPACT_ATOMS: atom_id res chain seq x y z
N ARG A 1 -19.54 8.98 2.18
CA ARG A 1 -19.72 7.87 3.15
C ARG A 1 -20.85 6.97 2.65
N ILE A 2 -20.84 5.68 2.98
CA ILE A 2 -21.77 4.68 2.43
C ILE A 2 -23.27 4.97 2.67
N ASP A 3 -23.58 5.79 3.67
CA ASP A 3 -24.93 6.22 4.09
C ASP A 3 -25.34 7.60 3.55
N HIS A 4 -24.59 8.18 2.62
CA HIS A 4 -24.99 9.43 1.99
C HIS A 4 -26.18 9.21 1.03
N PRO A 5 -27.18 10.11 0.96
CA PRO A 5 -28.32 9.96 0.04
C PRO A 5 -27.92 9.79 -1.43
N ASP A 6 -26.85 10.47 -1.84
CA ASP A 6 -26.30 10.46 -3.21
C ASP A 6 -25.27 9.32 -3.46
N ILE A 7 -25.20 8.31 -2.59
CA ILE A 7 -24.16 7.27 -2.66
C ILE A 7 -24.13 6.53 -4.00
N LEU A 8 -25.29 6.22 -4.59
CA LEU A 8 -25.36 5.50 -5.87
C LEU A 8 -24.83 6.35 -7.03
N ASP A 9 -25.11 7.65 -7.03
CA ASP A 9 -24.63 8.57 -8.05
C ASP A 9 -23.11 8.73 -7.93
N PHE A 10 -22.60 8.85 -6.69
CA PHE A 10 -21.17 8.89 -6.42
C PHE A 10 -20.44 7.62 -6.88
N ILE A 11 -21.03 6.44 -6.67
CA ILE A 11 -20.43 5.17 -7.12
C ILE A 11 -20.33 5.13 -8.65
N ARG A 12 -21.37 5.57 -9.35
CA ARG A 12 -21.48 5.50 -10.82
C ARG A 12 -20.74 6.60 -11.57
N ILE A 13 -20.30 7.65 -10.88
CA ILE A 13 -19.86 8.90 -11.51
C ILE A 13 -18.78 8.72 -12.57
N LYS A 14 -17.85 7.75 -12.39
CA LYS A 14 -16.75 7.49 -13.32
C LYS A 14 -17.07 6.52 -14.46
N ARG A 15 -18.29 6.00 -14.53
CA ARG A 15 -18.78 5.27 -15.72
C ARG A 15 -19.16 6.22 -16.85
N THR A 16 -19.40 7.48 -16.52
CA THR A 16 -19.60 8.54 -17.50
C THR A 16 -18.23 9.05 -17.95
N GLU A 17 -17.98 9.01 -19.26
CA GLU A 17 -16.72 9.50 -19.83
C GLU A 17 -16.54 11.00 -19.54
N GLY A 18 -15.32 11.40 -19.18
CA GLY A 18 -14.97 12.80 -18.90
C GLY A 18 -15.25 13.26 -17.45
N GLU A 19 -16.05 12.53 -16.68
CA GLU A 19 -16.35 12.88 -15.28
C GLU A 19 -15.23 12.44 -14.34
N LEU A 20 -14.75 13.38 -13.50
CA LEU A 20 -13.72 13.15 -12.48
C LEU A 20 -12.47 12.39 -12.97
N THR A 21 -12.06 12.61 -14.22
CA THR A 21 -10.94 11.90 -14.88
C THR A 21 -9.63 11.96 -14.11
N ASN A 22 -9.39 13.07 -13.41
CA ASN A 22 -8.16 13.31 -12.63
C ASN A 22 -8.28 12.91 -11.15
N PHE A 23 -9.40 12.32 -10.74
CA PHE A 23 -9.63 11.93 -9.35
C PHE A 23 -9.71 10.41 -9.20
N ASN A 24 -9.10 9.90 -8.14
CA ASN A 24 -9.44 8.57 -7.60
C ASN A 24 -10.58 8.74 -6.61
N ILE A 25 -11.54 7.83 -6.62
CA ILE A 25 -12.67 7.87 -5.68
C ILE A 25 -12.69 6.63 -4.82
N SER A 26 -13.16 6.78 -3.59
CA SER A 26 -13.32 5.66 -2.66
C SER A 26 -14.55 5.86 -1.80
N VAL A 27 -15.19 4.75 -1.43
CA VAL A 27 -16.35 4.76 -0.54
C VAL A 27 -15.89 4.44 0.88
N SER A 28 -16.12 5.37 1.81
CA SER A 28 -15.97 5.12 3.24
C SER A 28 -17.11 4.23 3.74
N VAL A 29 -16.78 2.97 4.07
CA VAL A 29 -17.68 1.92 4.55
C VAL A 29 -17.52 1.74 6.06
N THR A 30 -18.66 1.60 6.74
CA THR A 30 -18.74 1.37 8.19
C THR A 30 -18.88 -0.11 8.51
N ASP A 31 -18.50 -0.51 9.73
CA ASP A 31 -18.69 -1.89 10.19
C ASP A 31 -20.19 -2.24 10.23
N ALA A 32 -21.04 -1.27 10.60
CA ALA A 32 -22.49 -1.42 10.59
C ALA A 32 -23.04 -1.76 9.18
N PHE A 33 -22.52 -1.12 8.12
CA PHE A 33 -22.92 -1.48 6.75
C PHE A 33 -22.47 -2.90 6.39
N MET A 34 -21.25 -3.30 6.79
CA MET A 34 -20.75 -4.65 6.52
C MET A 34 -21.58 -5.72 7.24
N ASP A 35 -22.04 -5.44 8.46
CA ASP A 35 -22.94 -6.32 9.20
C ASP A 35 -24.32 -6.42 8.52
N VAL A 36 -24.88 -5.31 8.06
CA VAL A 36 -26.15 -5.33 7.30
C VAL A 36 -25.99 -6.08 5.97
N LEU A 37 -24.87 -5.87 5.26
CA LEU A 37 -24.55 -6.57 4.01
C LEU A 37 -24.51 -8.09 4.23
N LYS A 38 -23.82 -8.55 5.28
CA LYS A 38 -23.72 -9.96 5.63
C LYS A 38 -25.07 -10.60 5.98
N ASN A 39 -25.97 -9.83 6.56
CA ASN A 39 -27.30 -10.27 6.97
C ASN A 39 -28.39 -9.98 5.93
N GLU A 40 -28.02 -9.60 4.70
CA GLU A 40 -28.93 -9.29 3.59
C GLU A 40 -30.00 -8.22 3.93
N GLY A 41 -29.64 -7.26 4.78
CA GLY A 41 -30.56 -6.26 5.31
C GLY A 41 -30.61 -4.93 4.55
N GLU A 42 -31.41 -4.01 5.10
CA GLU A 42 -31.50 -2.63 4.67
C GLU A 42 -30.88 -1.68 5.69
N TYR A 43 -30.34 -0.56 5.22
CA TYR A 43 -29.78 0.49 6.07
C TYR A 43 -30.29 1.87 5.63
N GLU A 44 -30.15 2.84 6.52
CA GLU A 44 -30.66 4.20 6.35
C GLU A 44 -29.65 5.09 5.61
N LEU A 45 -30.14 5.83 4.62
CA LEU A 45 -29.40 6.94 4.03
C LEU A 45 -29.75 8.23 4.77
N VAL A 46 -28.74 8.94 5.26
CA VAL A 46 -28.87 10.06 6.19
C VAL A 46 -28.31 11.32 5.56
N ASN A 47 -29.11 12.39 5.51
CA ASN A 47 -28.63 13.68 5.03
C ASN A 47 -27.65 14.29 6.05
N PRO A 48 -26.38 14.54 5.68
CA PRO A 48 -25.36 14.96 6.64
C PRO A 48 -25.56 16.38 7.19
N ARG A 49 -26.45 17.19 6.58
CA ARG A 49 -26.74 18.56 7.03
C ARG A 49 -27.89 18.63 8.03
N SER A 50 -28.88 17.76 7.89
CA SER A 50 -30.09 17.74 8.73
C SER A 50 -30.14 16.57 9.70
N GLU A 51 -29.25 15.59 9.53
CA GLU A 51 -29.22 14.33 10.29
C GLU A 51 -30.52 13.51 10.19
N THR A 52 -31.33 13.78 9.17
CA THR A 52 -32.60 13.08 8.93
C THR A 52 -32.41 11.91 7.98
N VAL A 53 -33.16 10.83 8.24
CA VAL A 53 -33.26 9.68 7.35
C VAL A 53 -34.04 10.08 6.11
N VAL A 54 -33.41 9.92 4.94
CA VAL A 54 -34.02 10.23 3.63
C VAL A 54 -34.77 9.01 3.08
N ARG A 55 -34.15 7.83 3.14
CA ARG A 55 -34.75 6.54 2.73
C ARG A 55 -33.95 5.36 3.29
N LYS A 56 -34.53 4.16 3.19
CA LYS A 56 -33.82 2.89 3.39
C LYS A 56 -33.47 2.26 2.06
N ILE A 57 -32.36 1.51 2.02
CA ILE A 57 -31.90 0.79 0.84
C ILE A 57 -31.23 -0.52 1.25
N LYS A 58 -31.34 -1.55 0.41
CA LYS A 58 -30.67 -2.84 0.61
C LYS A 58 -29.16 -2.67 0.49
N ALA A 59 -28.42 -3.16 1.49
CA ALA A 59 -26.96 -3.08 1.48
C ALA A 59 -26.36 -3.82 0.28
N HIS A 60 -26.95 -4.96 -0.10
CA HIS A 60 -26.54 -5.76 -1.25
C HIS A 60 -26.63 -4.97 -2.57
N ASP A 61 -27.68 -4.17 -2.78
CA ASP A 61 -27.84 -3.41 -4.03
C ASP A 61 -26.75 -2.33 -4.18
N VAL A 62 -26.42 -1.66 -3.08
CA VAL A 62 -25.34 -0.67 -3.05
C VAL A 62 -23.98 -1.34 -3.23
N PHE A 63 -23.74 -2.46 -2.55
CA PHE A 63 -22.46 -3.17 -2.66
C PHE A 63 -22.24 -3.77 -4.05
N LYS A 64 -23.29 -4.32 -4.66
CA LYS A 64 -23.27 -4.77 -6.06
C LYS A 64 -22.89 -3.63 -7.01
N GLU A 65 -23.43 -2.44 -6.80
CA GLU A 65 -23.10 -1.26 -7.60
C GLU A 65 -21.62 -0.85 -7.46
N ILE A 66 -21.08 -0.92 -6.23
CA ILE A 66 -19.65 -0.68 -5.95
C ILE A 66 -18.79 -1.67 -6.74
N VAL A 67 -19.10 -2.96 -6.63
CA VAL A 67 -18.36 -4.04 -7.31
C VAL A 67 -18.40 -3.85 -8.82
N GLU A 68 -19.58 -3.57 -9.37
CA GLU A 68 -19.78 -3.31 -10.79
C GLU A 68 -18.93 -2.14 -11.27
N SER A 69 -18.96 -1.01 -10.56
CA SER A 69 -18.20 0.18 -10.96
C SER A 69 -16.70 -0.05 -10.89
N ALA A 70 -16.23 -0.68 -9.81
CA ALA A 70 -14.81 -0.99 -9.63
C ALA A 70 -14.31 -1.97 -10.70
N TRP A 71 -15.14 -2.94 -11.11
CA TRP A 71 -14.80 -3.88 -12.17
C TRP A 71 -14.72 -3.22 -13.56
N GLU A 72 -15.58 -2.26 -13.85
CA GLU A 72 -15.61 -1.54 -15.14
C GLU A 72 -14.53 -0.46 -15.24
N THR A 73 -14.31 0.30 -14.17
CA THR A 73 -13.55 1.57 -14.20
C THR A 73 -12.28 1.54 -13.36
N GLY A 74 -12.14 0.57 -12.44
CA GLY A 74 -11.08 0.56 -11.41
C GLY A 74 -11.39 1.46 -10.21
N ASP A 75 -12.58 2.05 -10.15
CA ASP A 75 -13.05 2.95 -9.09
C ASP A 75 -14.54 2.64 -8.76
N PRO A 76 -15.01 2.80 -7.52
CA PRO A 76 -14.27 3.29 -6.36
C PRO A 76 -13.49 2.19 -5.63
N GLY A 77 -12.44 2.59 -4.91
CA GLY A 77 -11.86 1.80 -3.82
C GLY A 77 -12.76 1.79 -2.58
N LEU A 78 -12.41 1.02 -1.56
CA LEU A 78 -13.08 1.01 -0.26
C LEU A 78 -12.14 1.49 0.85
N ILE A 79 -12.70 2.27 1.78
CA ILE A 79 -12.04 2.71 3.01
C ILE A 79 -12.87 2.23 4.20
N PHE A 80 -12.29 1.43 5.09
CA PHE A 80 -12.97 0.89 6.26
C PHE A 80 -12.83 1.87 7.43
N ILE A 81 -13.75 2.85 7.48
CA ILE A 81 -13.57 4.08 8.24
C ILE A 81 -13.62 3.88 9.76
N ASP A 82 -14.36 2.87 10.23
CA ASP A 82 -14.45 2.57 11.66
C ASP A 82 -13.15 1.89 12.15
N ARG A 83 -12.51 1.07 11.32
CA ARG A 83 -11.19 0.51 11.63
C ARG A 83 -10.12 1.61 11.67
N ILE A 84 -10.16 2.54 10.73
CA ILE A 84 -9.28 3.73 10.76
C ILE A 84 -9.45 4.52 12.06
N ASN A 85 -10.69 4.73 12.51
CA ASN A 85 -10.94 5.51 13.72
C ASN A 85 -10.66 4.74 15.02
N ARG A 86 -10.79 3.41 15.04
CA ARG A 86 -10.29 2.58 16.16
C ARG A 86 -8.80 2.76 16.40
N ASP A 87 -8.05 2.95 15.33
CA ASP A 87 -6.60 3.15 15.37
C ASP A 87 -6.20 4.63 15.37
N ASN A 88 -7.15 5.57 15.54
CA ASN A 88 -6.84 6.99 15.59
C ASN A 88 -6.07 7.31 16.88
N PRO A 89 -4.82 7.79 16.81
CA PRO A 89 -4.04 8.07 17.99
C PRO A 89 -4.54 9.29 18.79
N THR A 90 -5.30 10.19 18.17
CA THR A 90 -5.74 11.46 18.76
C THR A 90 -7.26 11.64 18.65
N PRO A 91 -8.07 10.71 19.19
CA PRO A 91 -9.53 10.72 19.04
C PRO A 91 -10.18 11.92 19.73
N ASN A 92 -9.53 12.50 20.75
CA ASN A 92 -9.96 13.70 21.44
C ASN A 92 -9.85 14.98 20.58
N ILE A 93 -9.02 14.98 19.54
CA ILE A 93 -8.84 16.12 18.64
C ILE A 93 -9.90 16.11 17.54
N GLY A 94 -10.31 14.92 17.07
CA GLY A 94 -11.36 14.80 16.07
C GLY A 94 -11.49 13.38 15.53
N ARG A 95 -12.49 13.19 14.67
CA ARG A 95 -12.72 11.95 13.93
C ARG A 95 -12.04 12.05 12.55
N ILE A 96 -11.43 10.95 12.12
CA ILE A 96 -10.89 10.83 10.76
C ILE A 96 -12.05 10.54 9.82
N GLU A 97 -12.22 11.36 8.79
CA GLU A 97 -13.36 11.25 7.85
C GLU A 97 -12.94 10.71 6.47
N SER A 98 -11.65 10.84 6.13
CA SER A 98 -11.08 10.41 4.87
C SER A 98 -9.59 10.09 5.00
N THR A 99 -8.98 9.69 3.88
CA THR A 99 -7.53 9.57 3.72
C THR A 99 -7.00 10.66 2.79
N ASN A 100 -5.68 10.72 2.63
CA ASN A 100 -5.03 11.38 1.51
C ASN A 100 -5.35 10.67 0.16
N PRO A 101 -4.94 11.24 -0.99
CA PRO A 101 -5.28 10.70 -2.32
C PRO A 101 -4.83 9.26 -2.61
N CYS A 102 -3.81 8.78 -1.91
CA CYS A 102 -3.24 7.45 -2.12
C CYS A 102 -3.77 6.39 -1.12
N GLY A 103 -4.57 6.79 -0.12
CA GLY A 103 -5.25 5.86 0.80
C GLY A 103 -4.41 5.39 1.99
N GLU A 104 -3.12 5.74 2.06
CA GLU A 104 -2.19 5.28 3.10
C GLU A 104 -2.13 6.20 4.33
N GLN A 105 -2.59 7.45 4.23
CA GLN A 105 -2.60 8.41 5.33
C GLN A 105 -4.03 8.79 5.72
N PRO A 106 -4.62 8.12 6.73
CA PRO A 106 -5.80 8.61 7.40
C PRO A 106 -5.46 9.84 8.25
N LEU A 107 -6.04 10.98 7.88
CA LEU A 107 -5.71 12.28 8.44
C LEU A 107 -6.98 12.94 9.01
N LEU A 108 -6.81 13.65 10.11
CA LEU A 108 -7.80 14.62 10.59
C LEU A 108 -7.86 15.82 9.63
N PRO A 109 -8.95 16.61 9.66
CA PRO A 109 -9.00 17.87 8.94
C PRO A 109 -7.78 18.74 9.24
N TYR A 110 -7.19 19.30 8.19
CA TYR A 110 -5.97 20.12 8.24
C TYR A 110 -4.69 19.41 8.72
N GLU A 111 -4.68 18.09 8.87
CA GLU A 111 -3.40 17.38 9.01
C GLU A 111 -2.65 17.27 7.68
N ALA A 112 -1.33 17.12 7.77
CA ALA A 112 -0.46 16.95 6.61
C ALA A 112 0.40 15.69 6.72
N CYS A 113 0.93 15.25 5.58
CA CYS A 113 1.76 14.05 5.48
C CYS A 113 3.22 14.44 5.29
N ILE A 114 4.11 13.85 6.10
CA ILE A 114 5.55 13.79 5.83
C ILE A 114 5.95 12.34 5.70
N LEU A 115 6.43 11.97 4.52
CA LEU A 115 6.62 10.60 4.09
C LEU A 115 8.10 10.32 3.81
N GLY A 116 8.53 9.11 4.13
CA GLY A 116 9.84 8.58 3.76
C GLY A 116 9.75 7.08 3.48
N SER A 117 10.71 6.52 2.76
CA SER A 117 10.73 5.08 2.47
C SER A 117 12.15 4.54 2.48
N LEU A 118 12.34 3.38 3.13
CA LEU A 118 13.61 2.67 3.14
C LEU A 118 13.65 1.64 2.01
N ASN A 119 14.76 1.58 1.28
CA ASN A 119 14.97 0.56 0.25
C ASN A 119 15.41 -0.76 0.92
N LEU A 120 14.51 -1.73 0.99
CA LEU A 120 14.73 -3.00 1.69
C LEU A 120 15.88 -3.82 1.11
N GLU A 121 16.14 -3.71 -0.19
CA GLU A 121 17.24 -4.39 -0.90
C GLU A 121 18.61 -4.09 -0.26
N LYS A 122 18.82 -2.87 0.24
CA LYS A 122 20.11 -2.43 0.78
C LYS A 122 20.45 -3.07 2.12
N TYR A 123 19.49 -3.71 2.78
CA TYR A 123 19.70 -4.40 4.05
C TYR A 123 19.98 -5.89 3.89
N VAL A 124 20.05 -6.42 2.65
CA VAL A 124 20.52 -7.79 2.42
C VAL A 124 22.04 -7.84 2.52
N LYS A 125 22.56 -8.73 3.38
CA LYS A 125 24.01 -8.92 3.58
C LYS A 125 24.68 -9.36 2.27
N GLU A 126 25.75 -8.67 1.88
CA GLU A 126 26.44 -8.86 0.59
C GLU A 126 26.86 -10.30 0.29
N ARG A 127 27.31 -11.04 1.31
CA ARG A 127 27.76 -12.44 1.16
C ARG A 127 26.64 -13.44 0.83
N CYS A 128 25.40 -12.97 0.76
CA CYS A 128 24.21 -13.80 0.58
C CYS A 128 23.24 -13.22 -0.46
N ARG A 129 23.68 -12.23 -1.25
CA ARG A 129 22.91 -11.75 -2.40
C ARG A 129 22.88 -12.87 -3.42
N MET A 130 21.69 -13.44 -3.62
CA MET A 130 21.41 -14.64 -4.42
C MET A 130 21.81 -15.90 -3.64
N GLN A 131 20.79 -16.63 -3.13
CA GLN A 131 21.02 -17.87 -2.41
C GLN A 131 21.83 -18.84 -3.27
N ASP A 132 23.10 -19.00 -2.93
CA ASP A 132 23.83 -20.24 -3.18
C ASP A 132 23.00 -21.37 -2.56
N ALA A 133 22.72 -22.43 -3.32
CA ALA A 133 21.98 -23.61 -2.85
C ALA A 133 22.60 -24.23 -1.58
N ARG A 134 23.83 -23.83 -1.22
CA ARG A 134 24.56 -24.22 0.00
C ARG A 134 24.31 -23.32 1.22
N CYS A 135 23.61 -22.19 1.09
CA CYS A 135 23.32 -21.30 2.21
C CYS A 135 22.26 -21.90 3.13
N LYS A 136 22.68 -22.39 4.32
CA LYS A 136 21.80 -22.99 5.33
C LYS A 136 21.13 -21.97 6.27
N MET A 137 21.39 -20.68 6.08
CA MET A 137 20.86 -19.62 6.95
C MET A 137 19.38 -19.39 6.69
N LYS A 138 18.64 -19.01 7.74
CA LYS A 138 17.24 -18.60 7.58
C LYS A 138 17.17 -17.27 6.82
N ASN A 139 16.10 -17.04 6.06
CA ASN A 139 15.93 -15.79 5.29
C ASN A 139 16.04 -14.52 6.16
N SER A 140 15.58 -14.59 7.41
CA SER A 140 15.70 -13.49 8.39
C SER A 140 17.14 -13.18 8.79
N GLU A 141 18.03 -14.16 8.80
CA GLU A 141 19.43 -14.00 9.19
C GLU A 141 20.27 -13.34 8.09
N LEU A 142 19.73 -13.31 6.86
CA LEU A 142 20.33 -12.64 5.70
C LEU A 142 20.11 -11.12 5.71
N ILE A 143 19.23 -10.62 6.60
CA ILE A 143 18.94 -9.21 6.77
C ILE A 143 19.87 -8.60 7.81
N ASN A 144 20.40 -7.41 7.50
CA ASN A 144 21.19 -6.58 8.40
C ASN A 144 20.26 -5.69 9.26
N TRP A 145 19.72 -6.29 10.32
CA TRP A 145 18.80 -5.63 11.26
C TRP A 145 19.42 -4.43 11.98
N ASP A 146 20.71 -4.48 12.29
CA ASP A 146 21.41 -3.37 12.96
C ASP A 146 21.49 -2.13 12.06
N LEU A 147 21.82 -2.34 10.77
CA LEU A 147 21.82 -1.28 9.78
C LEU A 147 20.41 -0.72 9.58
N LEU A 148 19.40 -1.59 9.49
CA LEU A 148 18.00 -1.19 9.35
C LEU A 148 17.54 -0.35 10.54
N SER A 149 17.80 -0.78 11.78
CA SER A 149 17.48 -0.03 13.01
C SER A 149 18.12 1.36 13.00
N ARG A 150 19.42 1.44 12.71
CA ARG A 150 20.14 2.72 12.65
C ARG A 150 19.53 3.69 11.64
N ASP A 151 19.19 3.19 10.46
CA ASP A 151 18.63 4.01 9.39
C ASP A 151 17.17 4.40 9.69
N ILE A 152 16.37 3.54 10.34
CA ILE A 152 15.04 3.89 10.85
C ILE A 152 15.13 5.06 11.85
N LYS A 153 16.04 5.00 12.83
CA LYS A 153 16.24 6.08 13.81
C LYS A 153 16.59 7.39 13.12
N THR A 154 17.45 7.33 12.11
CA THR A 154 17.85 8.50 11.31
C THR A 154 16.67 9.04 10.51
N ALA A 155 15.90 8.18 9.86
CA ALA A 155 14.73 8.55 9.07
C ALA A 155 13.64 9.20 9.94
N VAL A 156 13.31 8.62 11.10
CA VAL A 156 12.32 9.21 12.04
C VAL A 156 12.75 10.60 12.48
N ARG A 157 14.02 10.79 12.85
CA ARG A 157 14.55 12.12 13.20
C ARG A 157 14.48 13.10 12.02
N PHE A 158 14.79 12.64 10.81
CA PHE A 158 14.73 13.46 9.60
C PHE A 158 13.30 13.92 9.33
N LEU A 159 12.33 12.99 9.35
CA LEU A 159 10.91 13.29 9.15
C LEU A 159 10.35 14.19 10.26
N ASP A 160 10.75 14.00 11.52
CA ASP A 160 10.35 14.89 12.62
C ASP A 160 10.90 16.32 12.43
N ASN A 161 12.14 16.47 11.97
CA ASN A 161 12.71 17.77 11.62
C ASN A 161 11.97 18.41 10.43
N SER A 162 11.54 17.60 9.45
CA SER A 162 10.80 18.09 8.28
C SER A 162 9.53 18.82 8.69
N ILE A 163 8.85 18.43 9.78
CA ILE A 163 7.67 19.14 10.29
C ILE A 163 7.99 20.60 10.64
N ASP A 164 9.16 20.84 11.23
CA ASP A 164 9.54 22.15 11.75
C ASP A 164 10.06 23.09 10.66
N VAL A 165 10.73 22.55 9.64
CA VAL A 165 11.24 23.34 8.49
C VAL A 165 10.23 23.52 7.37
N ASN A 166 9.12 22.76 7.39
CA ASN A 166 8.09 22.85 6.35
C ASN A 166 7.44 24.24 6.32
N LYS A 167 7.09 24.68 5.11
CA LYS A 167 6.30 25.90 4.91
C LYS A 167 4.86 25.50 4.59
N TYR A 168 3.95 25.80 5.52
CA TYR A 168 2.56 25.41 5.38
C TYR A 168 1.77 26.45 4.58
N PRO A 169 0.85 26.01 3.71
CA PRO A 169 0.04 26.92 2.92
C PRO A 169 -1.04 27.63 3.74
N LEU A 170 -1.48 27.03 4.86
CA LEU A 170 -2.49 27.58 5.75
C LEU A 170 -2.04 27.46 7.22
N PRO A 171 -2.25 28.49 8.07
CA PRO A 171 -1.94 28.42 9.50
C PRO A 171 -2.65 27.29 10.23
N ALA A 172 -3.88 26.94 9.80
CA ALA A 172 -4.62 25.81 10.36
C ALA A 172 -3.90 24.48 10.14
N ILE A 173 -3.26 24.29 8.97
CA ILE A 173 -2.50 23.09 8.66
C ILE A 173 -1.23 23.03 9.50
N GLU A 174 -0.54 24.17 9.66
CA GLU A 174 0.64 24.24 10.51
C GLU A 174 0.31 23.88 11.96
N ALA A 175 -0.74 24.49 12.52
CA ALA A 175 -1.16 24.26 13.89
C ALA A 175 -1.51 22.78 14.11
N MET A 176 -2.28 22.17 13.20
CA MET A 176 -2.64 20.76 13.32
C MET A 176 -1.39 19.88 13.17
N HIS A 177 -0.62 20.05 12.10
CA HIS A 177 0.50 19.16 11.82
C HIS A 177 1.59 19.24 12.91
N LYS A 178 1.92 20.44 13.41
CA LYS A 178 2.83 20.61 14.55
C LYS A 178 2.22 20.09 15.86
N GLY A 179 0.90 20.09 15.98
CA GLY A 179 0.16 19.58 17.15
C GLY A 179 0.22 18.05 17.30
N ASN A 180 -0.03 17.30 16.23
CA ASN A 180 -0.01 15.82 16.26
C ASN A 180 1.35 15.23 15.84
N ARG A 181 2.14 15.97 15.07
CA ARG A 181 3.46 15.56 14.56
C ARG A 181 3.47 14.20 13.86
N LYS A 182 2.41 13.90 13.11
CA LYS A 182 2.31 12.65 12.32
C LYS A 182 3.38 12.62 11.24
N ILE A 183 4.10 11.51 11.21
CA ILE A 183 5.03 11.14 10.13
C ILE A 183 4.66 9.74 9.61
N GLY A 184 5.18 9.42 8.42
CA GLY A 184 4.97 8.12 7.79
C GLY A 184 6.24 7.57 7.16
N LEU A 185 6.92 6.68 7.87
CA LEU A 185 8.03 5.89 7.34
C LEU A 185 7.52 4.56 6.80
N GLY A 186 7.80 4.31 5.53
CA GLY A 186 7.45 3.08 4.82
C GLY A 186 8.65 2.41 4.17
N VAL A 187 8.37 1.57 3.18
CA VAL A 187 9.39 0.79 2.46
C VAL A 187 9.22 0.91 0.95
N MET A 188 10.29 0.61 0.23
CA MET A 188 10.32 0.25 -1.18
C MET A 188 11.31 -0.90 -1.37
N GLY A 189 11.38 -1.47 -2.58
CA GLY A 189 12.28 -2.58 -2.86
C GLY A 189 11.80 -3.92 -2.31
N TRP A 190 10.51 -4.08 -2.00
CA TRP A 190 9.99 -5.31 -1.41
C TRP A 190 10.09 -6.53 -2.34
N ALA A 191 9.76 -6.37 -3.64
CA ALA A 191 9.93 -7.47 -4.58
C ALA A 191 11.42 -7.83 -4.74
N ASP A 192 12.32 -6.84 -4.69
CA ASP A 192 13.75 -7.06 -4.87
C ASP A 192 14.38 -7.81 -3.69
N ILE A 193 14.05 -7.45 -2.45
CA ILE A 193 14.52 -8.22 -1.29
C ILE A 193 14.03 -9.66 -1.35
N LEU A 194 12.79 -9.91 -1.78
CA LEU A 194 12.28 -11.27 -1.94
C LEU A 194 13.06 -12.06 -2.99
N ILE A 195 13.39 -11.44 -4.13
CA ILE A 195 14.22 -12.03 -5.17
C ILE A 195 15.62 -12.37 -4.64
N LEU A 196 16.26 -11.42 -3.95
CA LEU A 196 17.59 -11.62 -3.36
C LEU A 196 17.60 -12.75 -2.31
N LEU A 197 16.49 -12.93 -1.60
CA LEU A 197 16.29 -13.99 -0.61
C LEU A 197 15.78 -15.31 -1.22
N GLY A 198 15.54 -15.37 -2.54
CA GLY A 198 15.00 -16.57 -3.21
C GLY A 198 13.56 -16.92 -2.83
N LEU A 199 12.77 -15.94 -2.38
CA LEU A 199 11.39 -16.12 -1.95
C LEU A 199 10.41 -15.62 -3.02
N PRO A 200 9.51 -16.47 -3.55
CA PRO A 200 8.41 -16.00 -4.37
C PRO A 200 7.52 -15.04 -3.58
N TYR A 201 7.02 -13.97 -4.23
CA TYR A 201 6.14 -12.98 -3.61
C TYR A 201 4.92 -13.62 -2.93
N ASN A 202 4.30 -14.57 -3.62
CA ASN A 202 3.06 -15.21 -3.24
C ASN A 202 3.29 -16.51 -2.44
N HIS A 203 4.18 -16.44 -1.45
CA HIS A 203 4.58 -17.58 -0.62
C HIS A 203 4.46 -17.25 0.86
N LYS A 204 4.04 -18.21 1.69
CA LYS A 204 3.83 -18.01 3.14
C LYS A 204 5.03 -17.36 3.84
N LYS A 205 6.25 -17.82 3.55
CA LYS A 205 7.49 -17.23 4.10
C LYS A 205 7.70 -15.76 3.73
N ALA A 206 7.21 -15.30 2.57
CA ALA A 206 7.27 -13.88 2.19
C ALA A 206 6.29 -13.05 3.03
N PHE A 207 5.08 -13.57 3.28
CA PHE A 207 4.10 -12.94 4.18
C PHE A 207 4.63 -12.83 5.61
N GLU A 208 5.16 -13.93 6.16
CA GLU A 208 5.79 -13.99 7.49
C GLU A 208 6.98 -13.00 7.60
N LEU A 209 7.78 -12.88 6.53
CA LEU A 209 8.88 -11.93 6.46
C LEU A 209 8.40 -10.47 6.43
N GLY A 210 7.36 -10.17 5.65
CA GLY A 210 6.75 -8.84 5.57
C GLY A 210 6.21 -8.40 6.93
N GLU A 211 5.51 -9.30 7.62
CA GLU A 211 5.03 -9.08 8.99
C GLU A 211 6.19 -8.79 9.96
N MET A 212 7.26 -9.60 9.91
CA MET A 212 8.41 -9.43 10.78
C MET A 212 9.16 -8.11 10.53
N ILE A 213 9.39 -7.74 9.26
CA ILE A 213 10.04 -6.47 8.91
C ILE A 213 9.19 -5.29 9.37
N MET A 214 7.88 -5.31 9.08
CA MET A 214 7.02 -4.20 9.44
C MET A 214 6.86 -4.04 10.95
N LYS A 215 6.78 -5.16 11.69
CA LYS A 215 6.82 -5.17 13.15
C LYS A 215 8.10 -4.53 13.68
N PHE A 216 9.25 -4.95 13.16
CA PHE A 216 10.55 -4.39 13.55
C PHE A 216 10.62 -2.89 13.26
N MET A 217 10.16 -2.46 12.07
CA MET A 217 10.13 -1.05 11.70
C MET A 217 9.26 -0.21 12.63
N ARG A 218 8.06 -0.68 12.96
CA ARG A 218 7.16 0.00 13.91
C ARG A 218 7.79 0.13 15.29
N ASP A 219 8.33 -0.97 15.81
CA ASP A 219 8.91 -1.01 17.15
C ASP A 219 10.13 -0.06 17.24
N GLU A 220 11.04 -0.12 16.25
CA GLU A 220 12.21 0.78 16.17
C GLU A 220 11.84 2.25 15.91
N ALA A 221 10.86 2.52 15.05
CA ALA A 221 10.40 3.87 14.78
C ALA A 221 9.73 4.50 16.02
N ARG A 222 8.97 3.71 16.77
CA ARG A 222 8.39 4.14 18.06
C ARG A 222 9.47 4.40 19.10
N ASN A 223 10.48 3.53 19.21
CA ASN A 223 11.64 3.75 20.07
C ASN A 223 12.38 5.05 19.72
N ALA A 224 12.60 5.30 18.43
CA ALA A 224 13.19 6.56 17.96
C ALA A 224 12.33 7.78 18.35
N SER A 225 11.00 7.68 18.25
CA SER A 225 10.09 8.74 18.67
C SER A 225 10.12 8.98 20.19
N VAL A 226 10.25 7.92 21.01
CA VAL A 226 10.47 8.04 22.47
C VAL A 226 11.80 8.72 22.78
N GLU A 227 12.88 8.34 22.09
CA GLU A 227 14.18 8.99 22.25
C GLU A 227 14.12 10.49 21.90
N LEU A 228 13.36 10.86 20.86
CA LEU A 228 13.11 12.26 20.50
C LEU A 228 12.25 12.98 21.54
N ALA A 229 11.23 12.33 22.10
CA ALA A 229 10.37 12.92 23.12
C ALA A 229 11.15 13.30 24.37
N ARG A 230 12.11 12.47 24.81
CA ARG A 230 13.01 12.78 25.93
C ARG A 230 13.84 14.03 25.70
N LYS A 231 14.17 14.34 24.43
CA LYS A 231 15.03 15.48 24.05
C LYS A 231 14.24 16.74 23.70
N ARG A 232 13.03 16.60 23.15
CA ARG A 232 12.25 17.68 22.52
C ARG A 232 10.85 17.87 23.11
N GLY A 233 10.45 17.02 24.06
CA GLY A 233 9.08 16.89 24.55
C GLY A 233 8.21 16.01 23.66
N VAL A 234 7.10 15.51 24.21
CA VAL A 234 6.06 14.78 23.45
C VAL A 234 5.40 15.68 22.39
N PHE A 235 4.60 15.12 21.49
CA PHE A 235 3.80 15.95 20.57
C PHE A 235 2.81 16.83 21.36
N PRO A 236 2.52 18.08 20.92
CA PRO A 236 1.67 19.00 21.69
C PRO A 236 0.28 18.49 22.06
N ASN A 237 -0.38 17.74 21.17
CA ASN A 237 -1.70 17.16 21.39
C ASN A 237 -1.66 15.81 22.15
N PHE A 238 -0.57 15.51 22.87
CA PHE A 238 -0.40 14.26 23.58
C PHE A 238 -1.49 14.02 24.62
N LYS A 239 -1.89 15.07 25.37
CA LYS A 239 -2.91 14.95 26.42
C LYS A 239 -4.26 14.54 25.81
N GLY A 240 -4.88 13.49 26.35
CA GLY A 240 -6.11 12.89 25.84
C GLY A 240 -5.95 11.99 24.59
N SER A 241 -4.72 11.83 24.09
CA SER A 241 -4.41 10.86 23.04
C SER A 241 -4.40 9.42 23.59
N VAL A 242 -4.33 8.43 22.71
CA VAL A 242 -4.17 7.02 23.12
C VAL A 242 -2.86 6.76 23.88
N TYR A 243 -1.87 7.65 23.75
CA TYR A 243 -0.59 7.56 24.45
C TYR A 243 -0.62 8.21 25.83
N ASP A 244 -1.66 8.97 26.18
CA ASP A 244 -1.88 9.57 27.51
C ASP A 244 -2.52 8.56 28.49
N ALA A 245 -2.05 7.32 28.42
CA ALA A 245 -2.45 6.23 29.32
C ALA A 245 -1.22 5.78 30.14
N PRO A 246 -1.40 5.32 31.40
CA PRO A 246 -0.27 5.04 32.31
C PRO A 246 0.79 4.08 31.75
N ASP A 247 0.39 3.09 30.96
CA ASP A 247 1.27 2.05 30.42
C ASP A 247 1.78 2.35 29.00
N MET A 248 1.48 3.54 28.47
CA MET A 248 1.84 3.91 27.10
C MET A 248 3.13 4.76 27.07
N PRO A 249 3.95 4.59 26.02
CA PRO A 249 5.19 5.35 25.90
C PRO A 249 4.94 6.83 25.59
N CYS A 250 5.72 7.71 26.23
CA CYS A 250 5.79 9.11 25.86
C CYS A 250 6.50 9.27 24.51
N VAL A 251 5.75 9.61 23.44
CA VAL A 251 6.25 9.68 22.06
C VAL A 251 6.25 11.11 21.50
N ARG A 252 7.14 11.37 20.54
CA ARG A 252 7.25 12.66 19.85
C ARG A 252 6.27 12.82 18.69
N ASN A 253 5.77 11.71 18.15
CA ASN A 253 4.96 11.65 16.94
C ASN A 253 3.73 10.78 17.20
N ALA A 254 2.53 11.26 16.85
CA ALA A 254 1.30 10.48 17.05
C ALA A 254 1.26 9.19 16.18
N THR A 255 1.91 9.21 15.02
CA THR A 255 2.15 8.04 14.16
C THR A 255 3.57 8.09 13.62
N THR A 256 4.18 6.93 13.35
CA THR A 256 5.52 6.88 12.74
C THR A 256 5.58 6.12 11.43
N THR A 257 4.64 5.21 11.17
CA THR A 257 4.70 4.29 10.03
C THR A 257 3.52 4.43 9.06
N THR A 258 3.80 4.27 7.77
CA THR A 258 2.81 4.18 6.69
C THR A 258 3.43 3.47 5.48
N ILE A 259 2.63 2.78 4.66
CA ILE A 259 3.11 2.22 3.39
C ILE A 259 2.54 3.06 2.25
N ALA A 260 3.33 4.04 1.81
CA ALA A 260 3.00 4.93 0.70
C ALA A 260 3.41 4.35 -0.66
N PRO A 261 2.76 4.75 -1.76
CA PRO A 261 3.26 4.44 -3.08
C PRO A 261 4.57 5.20 -3.31
N THR A 262 5.59 4.49 -3.78
CA THR A 262 6.93 5.06 -3.97
C THR A 262 7.25 5.29 -5.45
N GLY A 263 6.24 5.62 -6.26
CA GLY A 263 6.31 5.60 -7.72
C GLY A 263 7.51 6.36 -8.31
N THR A 264 7.86 7.54 -7.81
CA THR A 264 9.03 8.30 -8.27
C THR A 264 10.30 7.95 -7.49
N LEU A 265 10.17 7.74 -6.17
CA LEU A 265 11.31 7.45 -5.29
C LEU A 265 11.99 6.12 -5.66
N SER A 266 11.20 5.10 -6.01
CA SER A 266 11.71 3.79 -6.38
C SER A 266 12.44 3.82 -7.73
N MET A 267 12.04 4.70 -8.65
CA MET A 267 12.77 4.92 -9.90
C MET A 267 14.14 5.56 -9.64
N VAL A 268 14.18 6.61 -8.80
CA VAL A 268 15.45 7.25 -8.42
C VAL A 268 16.37 6.27 -7.70
N ALA A 269 15.80 5.41 -6.86
CA ALA A 269 16.54 4.38 -6.13
C ALA A 269 16.77 3.09 -6.93
N ASP A 270 16.29 3.02 -8.18
CA ASP A 270 16.33 1.86 -9.07
C ASP A 270 15.91 0.55 -8.38
N CYS A 271 14.68 0.52 -7.87
CA CYS A 271 14.08 -0.61 -7.16
C CYS A 271 12.56 -0.68 -7.37
N SER A 272 11.97 -1.81 -6.98
CA SER A 272 10.54 -2.05 -6.97
C SER A 272 9.78 -1.08 -6.05
N SER A 273 8.54 -0.74 -6.43
CA SER A 273 7.75 0.25 -5.70
C SER A 273 7.04 -0.34 -4.49
N GLY A 274 7.08 0.40 -3.37
CA GLY A 274 6.35 0.10 -2.14
C GLY A 274 6.52 -1.35 -1.70
N ILE A 275 5.37 -1.98 -1.44
CA ILE A 275 5.23 -3.42 -1.22
C ILE A 275 4.65 -4.14 -2.45
N GLU A 276 4.67 -3.52 -3.62
CA GLU A 276 4.09 -4.11 -4.84
C GLU A 276 4.93 -5.30 -5.33
N PRO A 277 4.31 -6.31 -5.96
CA PRO A 277 5.07 -7.27 -6.75
C PRO A 277 5.61 -6.58 -8.01
N LEU A 278 6.48 -7.28 -8.74
CA LEU A 278 6.91 -6.82 -10.06
C LEU A 278 5.69 -6.63 -10.96
N PHE A 279 5.46 -5.43 -11.49
CA PHE A 279 4.38 -5.21 -12.45
C PHE A 279 4.60 -6.01 -13.73
N ALA A 280 5.82 -5.92 -14.26
CA ALA A 280 6.36 -6.70 -15.35
C ALA A 280 7.88 -6.79 -15.16
N LEU A 281 8.54 -7.73 -15.85
CA LEU A 281 10.01 -7.76 -15.88
C LEU A 281 10.59 -6.67 -16.76
N THR A 282 9.84 -6.31 -17.79
CA THR A 282 10.09 -5.16 -18.65
C THR A 282 8.78 -4.42 -18.84
N TYR A 283 8.79 -3.10 -18.62
CA TYR A 283 7.63 -2.26 -18.87
C TYR A 283 8.07 -0.88 -19.33
N LYS A 284 7.16 -0.23 -20.06
CA LYS A 284 7.22 1.19 -20.35
C LYS A 284 6.44 1.92 -19.26
N LYS A 285 7.07 2.91 -18.65
CA LYS A 285 6.39 3.84 -17.76
C LYS A 285 6.19 5.16 -18.49
N LEU A 286 4.93 5.56 -18.60
CA LEU A 286 4.54 6.86 -19.15
C LEU A 286 4.71 7.91 -18.04
N VAL A 287 5.69 8.79 -18.20
CA VAL A 287 5.91 9.93 -17.29
C VAL A 287 5.78 11.19 -18.13
N LEU A 288 4.65 11.89 -17.98
CA LEU A 288 4.30 13.00 -18.86
C LEU A 288 4.33 12.54 -20.33
N ASP A 289 5.15 13.18 -21.16
CA ASP A 289 5.31 12.87 -22.60
C ASP A 289 6.53 11.97 -22.88
N THR A 290 7.08 11.28 -21.87
CA THR A 290 8.31 10.47 -21.99
C THR A 290 8.06 9.00 -21.62
N GLU A 291 8.60 8.09 -22.43
CA GLU A 291 8.60 6.65 -22.17
C GLU A 291 9.92 6.23 -21.51
N LEU A 292 9.83 5.66 -20.30
CA LEU A 292 10.98 5.05 -19.62
C LEU A 292 10.87 3.53 -19.71
N PHE A 293 11.92 2.88 -20.18
CA PHE A 293 12.04 1.43 -20.19
C PHE A 293 12.74 0.96 -18.92
N GLU A 294 12.05 0.17 -18.11
CA GLU A 294 12.65 -0.49 -16.95
C GLU A 294 12.81 -1.98 -17.21
N ILE A 295 13.95 -2.52 -16.78
CA ILE A 295 14.29 -3.94 -16.88
C ILE A 295 14.75 -4.41 -15.50
N ASN A 296 14.12 -5.46 -14.96
CA ASN A 296 14.56 -6.03 -13.70
C ASN A 296 15.97 -6.65 -13.84
N ARG A 297 16.98 -6.03 -13.19
CA ARG A 297 18.38 -6.47 -13.25
C ARG A 297 18.61 -7.89 -12.72
N TYR A 298 17.91 -8.27 -11.65
CA TYR A 298 18.15 -9.53 -10.94
C TYR A 298 17.85 -10.76 -11.79
N PHE A 299 16.86 -10.67 -12.69
CA PHE A 299 16.56 -11.78 -13.58
C PHE A 299 17.77 -12.14 -14.46
N PHE A 300 18.41 -11.14 -15.06
CA PHE A 300 19.54 -11.35 -15.95
C PHE A 300 20.81 -11.75 -15.20
N ASP A 301 21.00 -11.26 -13.98
CA ASP A 301 22.12 -11.69 -13.13
C ASP A 301 21.97 -13.18 -12.77
N ILE A 302 20.76 -13.63 -12.37
CA ILE A 302 20.47 -15.04 -12.11
C ILE A 302 20.64 -15.89 -13.39
N ALA A 303 20.19 -15.37 -14.54
CA ALA A 303 20.32 -16.08 -15.81
C ALA A 303 21.78 -16.32 -16.21
N ARG A 304 22.65 -15.33 -16.01
CA ARG A 304 24.09 -15.44 -16.28
C ARG A 304 24.76 -16.40 -15.32
N GLU A 305 24.49 -16.26 -14.02
CA GLU A 305 25.09 -17.11 -12.98
C GLU A 305 24.73 -18.60 -13.18
N ARG A 306 23.48 -18.88 -13.57
CA ARG A 306 22.98 -20.24 -13.78
C ARG A 306 23.12 -20.75 -15.21
N GLY A 307 23.78 -20.00 -16.09
CA GLY A 307 24.14 -20.44 -17.44
C GLY A 307 22.97 -20.62 -18.42
N PHE A 308 21.82 -19.99 -18.19
CA PHE A 308 20.68 -20.02 -19.13
C PHE A 308 20.44 -18.67 -19.83
N TYR A 309 21.34 -17.70 -19.64
CA TYR A 309 21.31 -16.42 -20.36
C TYR A 309 21.61 -16.58 -21.85
N SER A 310 20.85 -15.91 -22.71
CA SER A 310 21.15 -15.67 -24.11
C SER A 310 20.61 -14.30 -24.55
N GLU A 311 21.17 -13.70 -25.60
CA GLU A 311 20.60 -12.45 -26.16
C GLU A 311 19.17 -12.69 -26.70
N ALA A 312 18.90 -13.87 -27.27
CA ALA A 312 17.57 -14.27 -27.70
C ALA A 312 16.56 -14.32 -26.53
N LEU A 313 16.97 -14.84 -25.36
CA LEU A 313 16.14 -14.84 -24.15
C LEU A 313 15.85 -13.41 -23.69
N LYS A 314 16.86 -12.54 -23.71
CA LYS A 314 16.70 -11.13 -23.33
C LYS A 314 15.69 -10.41 -24.22
N GLU A 315 15.78 -10.57 -25.53
CA GLU A 315 14.80 -10.01 -26.47
C GLU A 315 13.39 -10.59 -26.24
N GLN A 316 13.26 -11.90 -26.02
CA GLN A 316 11.97 -12.52 -25.71
C GLN A 316 11.35 -11.96 -24.44
N VAL A 317 12.14 -11.75 -23.38
CA VAL A 317 11.65 -11.17 -22.12
C VAL A 317 11.27 -9.71 -22.29
N ILE A 318 12.08 -8.92 -23.00
CA ILE A 318 11.80 -7.50 -23.29
C ILE A 318 10.46 -7.35 -24.01
N ASN A 319 10.24 -8.14 -25.06
CA ASN A 319 9.04 -8.06 -25.88
C ASN A 319 7.79 -8.56 -25.15
N ARG A 320 7.91 -9.59 -24.30
CA ARG A 320 6.75 -10.18 -23.60
C ARG A 320 6.40 -9.52 -22.27
N GLY A 321 7.36 -8.90 -21.58
CA GLY A 321 7.17 -8.35 -20.23
C GLY A 321 6.95 -9.40 -19.12
N SER A 322 6.90 -10.70 -19.47
CA SER A 322 6.70 -11.81 -18.53
C SER A 322 7.51 -13.03 -18.95
N LEU A 323 7.75 -13.94 -17.99
CA LEU A 323 8.46 -15.19 -18.27
C LEU A 323 7.55 -16.28 -18.83
N HIS A 324 6.24 -16.05 -18.86
CA HIS A 324 5.25 -17.07 -19.20
C HIS A 324 5.50 -17.69 -20.58
N GLY A 325 5.49 -19.03 -20.63
CA GLY A 325 5.67 -19.79 -21.88
C GLY A 325 7.09 -19.92 -22.43
N ILE A 326 8.12 -19.36 -21.77
CA ILE A 326 9.52 -19.50 -22.18
C ILE A 326 10.14 -20.76 -21.56
N LYS A 327 10.31 -21.84 -22.33
CA LYS A 327 10.72 -23.18 -21.81
C LYS A 327 12.13 -23.24 -21.22
N GLU A 328 13.03 -22.36 -21.67
CA GLU A 328 14.44 -22.34 -21.27
C GLU A 328 14.65 -21.91 -19.80
N ILE A 329 13.64 -21.31 -19.18
CA ILE A 329 13.74 -20.77 -17.82
C ILE A 329 13.37 -21.83 -16.78
N PRO A 330 14.25 -22.11 -15.80
CA PRO A 330 13.97 -23.01 -14.70
C PRO A 330 12.70 -22.65 -13.90
N ASN A 331 11.96 -23.66 -13.46
CA ASN A 331 10.68 -23.47 -12.78
C ASN A 331 10.77 -22.70 -11.46
N ASP A 332 11.86 -22.85 -10.72
CA ASP A 332 12.12 -22.10 -9.49
C ASP A 332 12.36 -20.61 -9.76
N VAL A 333 13.13 -20.28 -10.81
CA VAL A 333 13.30 -18.90 -11.28
C VAL A 333 11.98 -18.31 -11.74
N ARG A 334 11.18 -19.07 -12.52
CA ARG A 334 9.85 -18.62 -12.96
C ARG A 334 8.94 -18.25 -11.79
N ARG A 335 8.96 -19.04 -10.70
CA ARG A 335 8.17 -18.75 -9.51
C ARG A 335 8.64 -17.48 -8.79
N LEU A 336 9.94 -17.19 -8.82
CA LEU A 336 10.53 -16.03 -8.16
C LEU A 336 10.13 -14.70 -8.82
N PHE A 337 9.99 -14.70 -10.15
CA PHE A 337 9.71 -13.50 -10.95
C PHE A 337 8.27 -13.41 -11.46
N LYS A 338 7.30 -14.00 -10.73
CA LYS A 338 5.89 -13.82 -11.06
C LYS A 338 5.51 -12.34 -11.00
N THR A 339 4.78 -11.92 -12.01
CA THR A 339 4.29 -10.54 -12.14
C THR A 339 2.97 -10.32 -11.40
N ALA A 340 2.59 -9.06 -11.21
CA ALA A 340 1.39 -8.65 -10.48
C ALA A 340 0.11 -9.34 -10.99
N HIS A 341 0.00 -9.58 -12.30
CA HIS A 341 -1.17 -10.19 -12.91
C HIS A 341 -1.16 -11.73 -12.90
N GLU A 342 -0.03 -12.35 -12.55
CA GLU A 342 0.12 -13.80 -12.37
C GLU A 342 -0.08 -14.23 -10.90
N ILE A 343 -0.14 -13.26 -9.99
CA ILE A 343 -0.37 -13.48 -8.56
C ILE A 343 -1.88 -13.39 -8.28
N PRO A 344 -2.49 -14.40 -7.63
CA PRO A 344 -3.89 -14.36 -7.20
C PRO A 344 -4.19 -13.16 -6.30
N PHE A 345 -5.40 -12.61 -6.40
CA PHE A 345 -5.78 -11.42 -5.63
C PHE A 345 -5.76 -11.68 -4.11
N GLU A 346 -6.02 -12.92 -3.70
CA GLU A 346 -5.96 -13.36 -2.31
C GLU A 346 -4.54 -13.18 -1.74
N ASP A 347 -3.51 -13.52 -2.52
CA ASP A 347 -2.11 -13.38 -2.12
C ASP A 347 -1.67 -11.89 -2.09
N HIS A 348 -2.23 -11.05 -2.97
CA HIS A 348 -2.02 -9.59 -2.89
C HIS A 348 -2.61 -9.01 -1.60
N ILE A 349 -3.82 -9.44 -1.23
CA ILE A 349 -4.50 -8.98 -0.02
C ILE A 349 -3.80 -9.52 1.23
N GLU A 350 -3.33 -10.77 1.22
CA GLU A 350 -2.56 -11.34 2.32
C GLU A 350 -1.30 -10.50 2.58
N MET A 351 -0.55 -10.16 1.52
CA MET A 351 0.62 -9.28 1.66
C MET A 351 0.25 -7.90 2.22
N GLN A 352 -0.84 -7.30 1.73
CA GLN A 352 -1.34 -6.03 2.26
C GLN A 352 -1.65 -6.12 3.77
N ALA A 353 -2.36 -7.17 4.18
CA ALA A 353 -2.77 -7.40 5.55
C ALA A 353 -1.57 -7.60 6.49
N CYS A 354 -0.55 -8.35 6.05
CA CYS A 354 0.69 -8.57 6.82
C CYS A 354 1.40 -7.25 7.15
N PHE A 355 1.52 -6.33 6.18
CA PHE A 355 2.08 -5.00 6.43
C PHE A 355 1.14 -4.11 7.25
N GLN A 356 -0.18 -4.15 6.96
CA GLN A 356 -1.16 -3.31 7.65
C GLN A 356 -1.20 -3.57 9.16
N LYS A 357 -1.02 -4.82 9.60
CA LYS A 357 -1.04 -5.24 11.02
C LYS A 357 -0.04 -4.48 11.89
N PHE A 358 1.07 -4.03 11.30
CA PHE A 358 2.14 -3.34 12.02
C PHE A 358 2.35 -1.89 11.53
N THR A 359 1.41 -1.35 10.76
CA THR A 359 1.44 0.02 10.28
C THR A 359 0.49 0.90 11.09
N ASP A 360 0.96 2.01 11.65
CA ASP A 360 0.12 2.93 12.43
C ASP A 360 -0.99 3.55 11.56
N ASN A 361 -0.62 4.03 10.37
CA ASN A 361 -1.55 4.59 9.38
C ASN A 361 -2.14 3.46 8.51
N ALA A 362 -2.14 3.59 7.19
CA ALA A 362 -2.67 2.61 6.26
C ALA A 362 -1.65 2.17 5.21
N VAL A 363 -2.07 1.26 4.34
CA VAL A 363 -1.25 0.69 3.26
C VAL A 363 -1.86 1.04 1.92
N SER A 364 -1.10 1.76 1.08
CA SER A 364 -1.40 1.94 -0.33
C SER A 364 -0.81 0.77 -1.11
N LYS A 365 -1.67 -0.15 -1.52
CA LYS A 365 -1.33 -1.26 -2.41
C LYS A 365 -2.47 -1.48 -3.41
N THR A 366 -2.10 -1.67 -4.68
CA THR A 366 -3.05 -1.99 -5.74
C THR A 366 -3.21 -3.50 -5.86
N ILE A 367 -4.45 -3.97 -5.73
CA ILE A 367 -4.80 -5.37 -6.00
C ILE A 367 -5.00 -5.52 -7.51
N ASN A 368 -3.91 -5.84 -8.20
CA ASN A 368 -3.89 -6.01 -9.64
C ASN A 368 -4.52 -7.34 -10.04
N MET A 369 -5.56 -7.28 -10.86
CA MET A 369 -6.28 -8.44 -11.37
C MET A 369 -6.06 -8.62 -12.87
N SER A 370 -6.15 -9.87 -13.33
CA SER A 370 -6.14 -10.20 -14.75
C SER A 370 -7.38 -9.65 -15.47
N HIS A 371 -7.30 -9.40 -16.77
CA HIS A 371 -8.45 -9.00 -17.60
C HIS A 371 -9.61 -10.02 -17.56
N LYS A 372 -9.31 -11.28 -17.23
CA LYS A 372 -10.28 -12.36 -17.07
C LYS A 372 -11.00 -12.36 -15.71
N ALA A 373 -10.60 -11.51 -14.78
CA ALA A 373 -11.25 -11.43 -13.47
C ALA A 373 -12.71 -11.02 -13.63
N ARG A 374 -13.58 -11.70 -12.89
CA ARG A 374 -15.03 -11.49 -12.92
C ARG A 374 -15.45 -10.55 -11.78
N ARG A 375 -16.72 -10.14 -11.79
CA ARG A 375 -17.29 -9.28 -10.75
C ARG A 375 -17.23 -9.94 -9.38
N GLU A 376 -17.47 -11.25 -9.34
CA GLU A 376 -17.40 -12.05 -8.12
C GLU A 376 -15.97 -12.10 -7.54
N ASP A 377 -14.94 -11.91 -8.37
CA ASP A 377 -13.55 -11.83 -7.88
C ASP A 377 -13.29 -10.48 -7.18
N VAL A 378 -13.85 -9.39 -7.70
CA VAL A 378 -13.80 -8.05 -7.09
C VAL A 378 -14.58 -8.02 -5.77
N GLU A 379 -15.78 -8.61 -5.76
CA GLU A 379 -16.61 -8.77 -4.57
C GLU A 379 -15.86 -9.52 -3.46
N ARG A 380 -15.30 -10.69 -3.79
CA ARG A 380 -14.51 -11.50 -2.85
C ARG A 380 -13.27 -10.76 -2.37
N ALA A 381 -12.61 -9.97 -3.23
CA ALA A 381 -11.45 -9.17 -2.83
C ALA A 381 -11.83 -8.11 -1.78
N PHE A 382 -12.94 -7.39 -1.97
CA PHE A 382 -13.43 -6.40 -1.01
C PHE A 382 -13.79 -7.02 0.34
N ILE A 383 -14.53 -8.13 0.34
CA ILE A 383 -14.90 -8.85 1.57
C ILE A 383 -13.63 -9.38 2.26
N LEU A 384 -12.73 -10.01 1.52
CA LEU A 384 -11.49 -10.56 2.08
C LEU A 384 -10.62 -9.48 2.72
N ALA A 385 -10.49 -8.30 2.11
CA ALA A 385 -9.73 -7.19 2.70
C ALA A 385 -10.36 -6.70 4.02
N TYR A 386 -11.69 -6.62 4.09
CA TYR A 386 -12.39 -6.29 5.33
C TYR A 386 -12.10 -7.33 6.43
N ASP A 387 -12.28 -8.61 6.11
CA ASP A 387 -12.07 -9.73 7.03
C ASP A 387 -10.62 -9.83 7.51
N LYS A 388 -9.65 -9.50 6.65
CA LYS A 388 -8.21 -9.59 6.93
C LYS A 388 -7.62 -8.47 7.77
N GLY A 389 -8.40 -7.45 8.14
CA GLY A 389 -7.85 -6.36 8.93
C GLY A 389 -7.41 -5.13 8.14
N CYS A 390 -7.61 -5.09 6.82
CA CYS A 390 -7.18 -3.94 6.01
C CYS A 390 -7.95 -2.65 6.41
N LYS A 391 -7.32 -1.48 6.24
CA LYS A 391 -7.97 -0.17 6.43
C LYS A 391 -8.59 0.39 5.15
N GLY A 392 -8.18 -0.14 4.01
CA GLY A 392 -8.79 0.15 2.71
C GLY A 392 -8.31 -0.85 1.66
N ILE A 393 -8.88 -0.77 0.46
CA ILE A 393 -8.52 -1.63 -0.67
C ILE A 393 -8.84 -0.91 -1.99
N THR A 394 -7.92 -1.05 -2.94
CA THR A 394 -8.12 -0.63 -4.34
C THR A 394 -7.89 -1.83 -5.24
N VAL A 395 -8.86 -2.12 -6.10
CA VAL A 395 -8.77 -3.18 -7.10
C VAL A 395 -8.58 -2.54 -8.47
N PHE A 396 -7.60 -3.06 -9.22
CA PHE A 396 -7.39 -2.65 -10.60
C PHE A 396 -7.38 -3.88 -11.51
N ARG A 397 -8.43 -4.02 -12.32
CA ARG A 397 -8.51 -5.06 -13.34
C ARG A 397 -7.84 -4.59 -14.61
N TYR A 398 -6.93 -5.40 -15.16
CA TYR A 398 -6.28 -5.06 -16.41
C TYR A 398 -7.29 -4.94 -17.56
N GLY A 399 -7.18 -3.88 -18.38
CA GLY A 399 -8.10 -3.62 -19.49
C GLY A 399 -9.40 -2.90 -19.09
N THR A 400 -9.47 -2.27 -17.91
CA THR A 400 -10.53 -1.31 -17.58
C THR A 400 -10.42 -0.04 -18.44
N GLN A 401 -11.49 0.77 -18.49
CA GLN A 401 -11.49 2.03 -19.24
C GLN A 401 -10.40 3.00 -18.76
N LYS A 402 -10.01 2.93 -17.49
CA LYS A 402 -8.92 3.70 -16.91
C LYS A 402 -7.57 3.15 -17.36
N ARG A 403 -6.84 3.92 -18.17
CA ARG A 403 -5.45 3.58 -18.53
C ARG A 403 -4.58 3.62 -17.26
N GLY A 404 -3.96 2.49 -16.92
CA GLY A 404 -3.03 2.40 -15.79
C GLY A 404 -1.76 3.23 -16.03
N THR A 405 -1.10 3.67 -14.96
CA THR A 405 0.19 4.39 -15.05
C THR A 405 1.33 3.50 -15.56
N LEU A 406 1.19 2.18 -15.39
CA LEU A 406 2.13 1.18 -15.88
C LEU A 406 1.47 0.41 -17.02
N VAL A 407 2.17 0.29 -18.16
CA VAL A 407 1.70 -0.44 -19.34
C VAL A 407 2.78 -1.42 -19.77
N ARG A 408 2.38 -2.64 -20.13
CA ARG A 408 3.34 -3.63 -20.65
C ARG A 408 3.80 -3.18 -22.04
N VAL A 409 5.07 -3.45 -22.36
CA VAL A 409 5.63 -3.13 -23.69
C VAL A 409 4.80 -3.74 -24.81
N ALA A 410 4.31 -4.98 -24.64
CA ALA A 410 3.46 -5.66 -25.61
C ALA A 410 2.10 -4.99 -25.88
N ASP A 411 1.67 -4.06 -25.02
CA ASP A 411 0.37 -3.39 -25.09
C ASP A 411 0.48 -1.90 -25.48
N THR A 412 1.68 -1.43 -25.90
CA THR A 412 1.90 -0.04 -26.32
C THR A 412 1.95 0.19 -27.83
N ASP A 413 1.85 -0.87 -28.63
CA ASP A 413 2.08 -0.83 -30.09
C ASP A 413 0.82 -1.20 -30.88
#